data_AF-A0A928S155-F1
#
_entry.id   AF-A0A928S155-F1
#
_cell.length_a   1.000
_cell.length_b   1.000
_cell.length_c   1.000
_cell.angle_alpha   90.00
_cell.angle_beta   90.00
_cell.angle_gamma   90.00
#
_symmetry.space_group_name_H-M   'P 1'
#
loop_
_entity.id
_entity.type
_entity.pdbx_description
1 polymer ?
#
loop_
_entity_poly.entity_id
_entity_poly.type
_entity_poly.pdbx_seq_one_letter_code
_entity_poly.pdbx_strand_id
1 'polypeptide(L)'
;MTAAGGCASSPGSGGIVGHGATGEVTWTILALEVAPGEGSQREAERIAGRLRRTPGINGKLVQVTHDPDGVSRIYYGSYPARTDPRTGRRQFPAKMDADLRMIRFLREEDGSNFFAMATRARKPMPDVGDPAWALSRSEGPYTLQVAVFEAHVVDEYKEAASKWCEELRRRGYEAFYHHATVSSMVTVGQFDEQDVRLSAGKLIYGERVRRLQEDELLRYNYINGAKVFVIDDGKRVPVPSQLMIVPGHEDAQIGRDAEFSPTRAAAPGSAGS
;
A
#
# COMPACT_ATOMS: atom_id res chain seq x y z
N MET A 1 -28.75 32.74 40.12
CA MET A 1 -27.45 32.06 40.10
C MET A 1 -27.38 31.24 38.82
N THR A 2 -26.76 31.80 37.79
CA THR A 2 -26.80 31.29 36.41
C THR A 2 -25.49 30.58 36.15
N ALA A 3 -25.52 29.26 35.99
CA ALA A 3 -24.34 28.45 35.71
C ALA A 3 -23.94 28.63 34.23
N ALA A 4 -22.77 29.20 34.00
CA ALA A 4 -22.15 29.32 32.70
C ALA A 4 -21.51 27.97 32.30
N GLY A 5 -22.02 27.36 31.23
CA GLY A 5 -21.43 26.19 30.61
C GLY A 5 -20.20 26.59 29.78
N GLY A 6 -19.02 26.16 30.23
CA GLY A 6 -17.78 26.26 29.46
C GLY A 6 -17.72 25.14 28.43
N CYS A 7 -17.89 25.48 27.14
CA CYS A 7 -17.52 24.60 26.04
C CYS A 7 -15.98 24.58 25.93
N ALA A 8 -15.37 23.48 26.36
CA ALA A 8 -13.96 23.22 26.10
C ALA A 8 -13.77 22.94 24.61
N SER A 9 -13.00 23.80 23.95
CA SER A 9 -12.55 23.64 22.57
C SER A 9 -11.42 22.62 22.55
N SER A 10 -11.64 21.46 21.92
CA SER A 10 -10.57 20.49 21.68
C SER A 10 -9.51 21.08 20.75
N PRO A 11 -8.21 20.90 21.04
CA PRO A 11 -7.15 21.38 20.16
C PRO A 11 -7.23 20.66 18.81
N GLY A 12 -7.20 21.48 17.75
CA GLY A 12 -7.40 21.07 16.37
C GLY A 12 -6.46 19.96 15.93
N SER A 13 -7.07 18.83 15.56
CA SER A 13 -6.47 17.85 14.67
C SER A 13 -6.24 18.56 13.33
N GLY A 14 -5.02 19.07 13.13
CA GLY A 14 -4.58 19.65 11.87
C GLY A 14 -4.56 18.58 10.81
N GLY A 15 -5.72 18.36 10.17
CA GLY A 15 -5.89 17.39 9.11
C GLY A 15 -5.01 17.77 7.92
N ILE A 16 -3.89 17.07 7.78
CA ILE A 16 -3.14 16.95 6.52
C ILE A 16 -3.98 16.06 5.59
N VAL A 17 -5.19 16.50 5.25
CA VAL A 17 -6.02 15.87 4.22
C VAL A 17 -6.11 16.89 3.12
N GLY A 18 -5.14 16.82 2.22
CA GLY A 18 -5.04 17.67 1.04
C GLY A 18 -6.37 17.67 0.29
N HIS A 19 -6.93 18.86 0.11
CA HIS A 19 -8.06 19.05 -0.78
C HIS A 19 -7.64 18.71 -2.20
N GLY A 20 -8.12 17.56 -2.67
CA GLY A 20 -8.34 17.20 -4.07
C GLY A 20 -7.30 17.69 -5.06
N ALA A 21 -6.19 16.98 -5.17
CA ALA A 21 -5.48 16.94 -6.44
C ALA A 21 -6.48 16.41 -7.48
N THR A 22 -6.99 17.30 -8.32
CA THR A 22 -7.80 16.99 -9.52
C THR A 22 -6.93 16.35 -10.62
N GLY A 23 -5.80 15.77 -10.23
CA GLY A 23 -4.83 15.13 -11.10
C GLY A 23 -5.46 13.97 -11.81
N GLU A 24 -5.30 13.93 -13.13
CA GLU A 24 -5.74 12.82 -13.94
C GLU A 24 -4.95 11.56 -13.56
N VAL A 25 -5.60 10.64 -12.86
CA VAL A 25 -4.98 9.37 -12.46
C VAL A 25 -4.79 8.53 -13.69
N THR A 26 -3.54 8.14 -13.95
CA THR A 26 -3.22 7.26 -15.06
C THR A 26 -3.36 5.80 -14.66
N TRP A 27 -4.13 5.06 -15.44
CA TRP A 27 -4.36 3.62 -15.34
C TRP A 27 -3.63 2.87 -16.45
N THR A 28 -3.47 1.58 -16.27
CA THR A 28 -2.85 0.65 -17.21
C THR A 28 -3.55 -0.70 -17.11
N ILE A 29 -3.21 -1.63 -18.00
CA ILE A 29 -3.65 -3.02 -17.91
C ILE A 29 -2.48 -3.83 -17.33
N LEU A 30 -2.67 -4.44 -16.15
CA LEU A 30 -1.77 -5.49 -15.67
C LEU A 30 -2.08 -6.74 -16.48
N ALA A 31 -1.22 -7.06 -17.45
CA ALA A 31 -1.40 -8.18 -18.36
C ALA A 31 -1.05 -9.51 -17.70
N LEU A 32 0.07 -9.56 -16.97
CA LEU A 32 0.55 -10.74 -16.28
C LEU A 32 1.40 -10.37 -15.06
N GLU A 33 1.30 -11.18 -14.02
CA GLU A 33 2.23 -11.19 -12.88
C GLU A 33 2.99 -12.51 -12.91
N VAL A 34 4.33 -12.44 -12.84
CA VAL A 34 5.22 -13.59 -12.77
C VAL A 34 5.74 -13.66 -11.34
N ALA A 35 5.42 -14.77 -10.67
CA ALA A 35 5.81 -15.01 -9.29
C ALA A 35 7.34 -14.98 -9.11
N PRO A 36 7.83 -14.69 -7.89
CA PRO A 36 9.26 -14.72 -7.60
C PRO A 36 9.84 -16.11 -7.86
N GLY A 37 11.04 -16.16 -8.43
CA GLY A 37 11.73 -17.41 -8.73
C GLY A 37 12.99 -17.19 -9.57
N GLU A 38 13.86 -18.20 -9.61
CA GLU A 38 15.04 -18.13 -10.47
C GLU A 38 14.61 -17.95 -11.93
N GLY A 39 15.02 -16.84 -12.54
CA GLY A 39 14.67 -16.52 -13.93
C GLY A 39 13.30 -15.86 -14.12
N SER A 40 12.57 -15.47 -13.06
CA SER A 40 11.28 -14.76 -13.17
C SER A 40 11.38 -13.52 -14.07
N GLN A 41 12.44 -12.73 -13.94
CA GLN A 41 12.69 -11.55 -14.77
C GLN A 41 12.88 -11.89 -16.25
N ARG A 42 13.66 -12.95 -16.54
CA ARG A 42 13.90 -13.43 -17.91
C ARG A 42 12.60 -13.95 -18.53
N GLU A 43 11.80 -14.66 -17.75
CA GLU A 43 10.50 -15.16 -18.17
C GLU A 43 9.51 -14.03 -18.48
N ALA A 44 9.42 -13.03 -17.58
CA ALA A 44 8.58 -11.85 -17.80
C ALA A 44 8.97 -11.09 -19.07
N GLU A 45 10.27 -10.86 -19.31
CA GLU A 45 10.73 -10.20 -20.54
C GLU A 45 10.49 -11.04 -21.80
N ARG A 46 10.62 -12.36 -21.71
CA ARG A 46 10.30 -13.27 -22.82
C ARG A 46 8.84 -13.17 -23.21
N ILE A 47 7.93 -13.22 -22.22
CA ILE A 47 6.48 -13.10 -22.43
C ILE A 47 6.12 -11.69 -22.94
N ALA A 48 6.69 -10.64 -22.34
CA ALA A 48 6.49 -9.26 -22.80
C ALA A 48 6.99 -9.07 -24.24
N GLY A 49 8.10 -9.68 -24.61
CA GLY A 49 8.62 -9.70 -25.98
C GLY A 49 7.64 -10.33 -26.98
N ARG A 50 6.89 -11.36 -26.58
CA ARG A 50 5.80 -11.93 -27.41
C ARG A 50 4.67 -10.94 -27.56
N LEU A 51 4.17 -10.38 -26.45
CA LEU A 51 3.09 -9.39 -26.45
C LEU A 51 3.42 -8.18 -27.35
N ARG A 52 4.68 -7.70 -27.32
CA ARG A 52 5.17 -6.60 -28.16
C ARG A 52 5.09 -6.88 -29.67
N ARG A 53 5.17 -8.14 -30.09
CA ARG A 53 5.13 -8.57 -31.50
C ARG A 53 3.75 -9.01 -31.97
N THR A 54 2.78 -9.13 -31.05
CA THR A 54 1.42 -9.57 -31.37
C THR A 54 0.71 -8.55 -32.29
N PRO A 55 0.15 -8.98 -33.44
CA PRO A 55 -0.63 -8.10 -34.31
C PRO A 55 -1.77 -7.41 -33.55
N GLY A 56 -1.93 -6.10 -33.74
CA GLY A 56 -2.92 -5.28 -33.03
C GLY A 56 -2.46 -4.72 -31.68
N ILE A 57 -1.33 -5.19 -31.14
CA ILE A 57 -0.71 -4.63 -29.93
C ILE A 57 0.33 -3.57 -30.34
N ASN A 58 0.28 -2.40 -29.68
CA ASN A 58 1.37 -1.44 -29.81
C ASN A 58 2.49 -1.81 -28.83
N GLY A 59 3.55 -2.45 -29.33
CA GLY A 59 4.67 -2.89 -28.50
C GLY A 59 5.37 -1.79 -27.69
N LYS A 60 5.27 -0.51 -28.10
CA LYS A 60 5.82 0.62 -27.31
C LYS A 60 5.05 0.89 -26.02
N LEU A 61 3.83 0.37 -25.90
CA LEU A 61 2.99 0.51 -24.71
C LEU A 61 3.16 -0.65 -23.72
N VAL A 62 3.96 -1.67 -24.05
CA VAL A 62 4.25 -2.81 -23.16
C VAL A 62 5.42 -2.45 -22.26
N GLN A 63 5.16 -2.42 -20.95
CA GLN A 63 6.16 -2.12 -19.92
C GLN A 63 6.35 -3.35 -19.03
N VAL A 64 7.57 -3.57 -18.56
CA VAL A 64 7.90 -4.59 -17.57
C VAL A 64 8.46 -3.88 -16.35
N THR A 65 7.99 -4.24 -15.17
CA THR A 65 8.60 -3.84 -13.90
C THR A 65 9.08 -5.06 -13.14
N HIS A 66 10.15 -4.88 -12.39
CA HIS A 66 10.71 -5.89 -11.49
C HIS A 66 10.72 -5.27 -10.11
N ASP A 67 9.89 -5.81 -9.22
CA ASP A 67 9.76 -5.30 -7.88
C ASP A 67 10.85 -5.92 -6.98
N PRO A 68 11.23 -5.26 -5.87
CA PRO A 68 12.25 -5.77 -4.95
C PRO A 68 11.89 -7.12 -4.30
N ASP A 69 10.60 -7.46 -4.25
CA ASP A 69 10.08 -8.75 -3.78
C ASP A 69 10.29 -9.91 -4.79
N GLY A 70 10.92 -9.63 -5.92
CA GLY A 70 11.20 -10.59 -6.99
C GLY A 70 10.03 -10.84 -7.94
N VAL A 71 8.87 -10.21 -7.71
CA VAL A 71 7.72 -10.27 -8.61
C VAL A 71 8.01 -9.43 -9.84
N SER A 72 7.70 -9.98 -11.02
CA SER A 72 7.79 -9.23 -12.28
C SER A 72 6.40 -9.01 -12.86
N ARG A 73 6.10 -7.79 -13.29
CA ARG A 73 4.78 -7.41 -13.81
C ARG A 73 4.87 -6.88 -15.22
N ILE A 74 3.95 -7.35 -16.07
CA ILE A 74 3.83 -6.89 -17.45
C ILE A 74 2.60 -5.99 -17.53
N TYR A 75 2.80 -4.76 -17.98
CA TYR A 75 1.77 -3.75 -18.14
C TYR A 75 1.56 -3.40 -19.61
N TYR A 76 0.34 -2.97 -19.95
CA TYR A 76 0.01 -2.44 -21.27
C TYR A 76 -0.81 -1.15 -21.19
N GLY A 77 -0.32 -0.13 -21.90
CA GLY A 77 -1.07 1.09 -22.13
C GLY A 77 -1.03 2.09 -20.97
N SER A 78 -1.64 3.24 -21.22
CA SER A 78 -1.70 4.39 -20.32
C SER A 78 -3.03 5.08 -20.58
N TYR A 79 -3.95 4.99 -19.62
CA TYR A 79 -5.34 5.37 -19.78
C TYR A 79 -5.71 6.38 -18.70
N PRO A 80 -6.05 7.62 -19.04
CA PRO A 80 -6.56 8.54 -18.05
C PRO A 80 -7.92 8.06 -17.54
N ALA A 81 -8.09 7.97 -16.23
CA ALA A 81 -9.39 7.70 -15.63
C ALA A 81 -9.92 8.97 -14.97
N ARG A 82 -11.23 9.21 -15.10
CA ARG A 82 -11.90 10.34 -14.47
C ARG A 82 -12.80 9.84 -13.37
N THR A 83 -12.79 10.53 -12.24
CA THR A 83 -13.76 10.28 -11.17
C THR A 83 -14.97 11.17 -11.41
N ASP A 84 -16.15 10.57 -11.51
CA ASP A 84 -17.41 11.32 -11.61
C ASP A 84 -17.66 12.05 -10.28
N PRO A 85 -17.74 13.40 -10.29
CA PRO A 85 -17.90 14.17 -9.06
C PRO A 85 -19.24 13.94 -8.36
N ARG A 86 -20.26 13.45 -9.07
CA ARG A 86 -21.59 13.20 -8.49
C ARG A 86 -21.67 11.85 -7.80
N THR A 87 -21.07 10.83 -8.41
CA THR A 87 -21.21 9.44 -7.95
C THR A 87 -19.96 8.90 -7.25
N GLY A 88 -18.84 9.62 -7.35
CA GLY A 88 -17.52 9.13 -6.91
C GLY A 88 -17.03 7.92 -7.73
N ARG A 89 -17.76 7.49 -8.75
CA ARG A 89 -17.40 6.31 -9.55
C ARG A 89 -16.32 6.67 -10.56
N ARG A 90 -15.35 5.79 -10.70
CA ARG A 90 -14.28 5.92 -11.68
C ARG A 90 -14.77 5.48 -13.06
N GLN A 91 -14.62 6.36 -14.05
CA GLN A 91 -14.95 6.12 -15.45
C GLN A 91 -13.65 5.90 -16.24
N PHE A 92 -13.63 4.81 -17.00
CA PHE A 92 -12.50 4.43 -17.86
C PHE A 92 -12.82 4.71 -19.32
N PRO A 93 -11.81 5.06 -20.14
CA PRO A 93 -12.03 5.27 -21.56
C PRO A 93 -12.37 3.93 -22.24
N ALA A 94 -13.31 3.95 -23.19
CA ALA A 94 -13.75 2.76 -23.92
C ALA A 94 -12.59 2.00 -24.59
N LYS A 95 -11.52 2.72 -24.96
CA LYS A 95 -10.28 2.14 -25.48
C LYS A 95 -9.62 1.16 -24.50
N MET A 96 -9.60 1.46 -23.20
CA MET A 96 -9.03 0.55 -22.20
C MET A 96 -9.79 -0.78 -22.17
N ASP A 97 -11.11 -0.74 -22.27
CA ASP A 97 -11.94 -1.95 -22.27
C ASP A 97 -11.77 -2.76 -23.55
N ALA A 98 -11.60 -2.10 -24.70
CA ALA A 98 -11.29 -2.76 -25.96
C ALA A 98 -9.91 -3.45 -25.89
N ASP A 99 -8.89 -2.73 -25.42
CA ASP A 99 -7.52 -3.24 -25.29
C ASP A 99 -7.46 -4.40 -24.25
N LEU A 100 -8.16 -4.27 -23.12
CA LEU A 100 -8.23 -5.32 -22.10
C LEU A 100 -8.90 -6.58 -22.62
N ARG A 101 -10.01 -6.45 -23.35
CA ARG A 101 -10.66 -7.61 -24.00
C ARG A 101 -9.71 -8.25 -25.00
N MET A 102 -9.08 -7.47 -25.86
CA MET A 102 -8.12 -7.97 -26.85
C MET A 102 -7.01 -8.78 -26.16
N ILE A 103 -6.36 -8.22 -25.13
CA ILE A 103 -5.29 -8.88 -24.38
C ILE A 103 -5.77 -10.20 -23.77
N ARG A 104 -6.93 -10.22 -23.11
CA ARG A 104 -7.50 -11.43 -22.50
C ARG A 104 -7.82 -12.54 -23.50
N PHE A 105 -8.02 -12.21 -24.77
CA PHE A 105 -8.34 -13.19 -25.83
C PHE A 105 -7.10 -13.64 -26.63
N LEU A 106 -5.92 -13.10 -26.35
CA LEU A 106 -4.69 -13.55 -26.99
C LEU A 106 -4.41 -15.01 -26.62
N ARG A 107 -4.18 -15.84 -27.63
CA ARG A 107 -3.79 -17.24 -27.49
C ARG A 107 -2.46 -17.46 -28.18
N GLU A 108 -1.66 -18.35 -27.61
CA GLU A 108 -0.46 -18.87 -28.25
C GLU A 108 -0.82 -19.99 -29.24
N GLU A 109 0.17 -20.41 -30.03
CA GLU A 109 0.01 -21.49 -31.03
C GLU A 109 -0.36 -22.83 -30.38
N ASP A 110 0.08 -23.07 -29.14
CA ASP A 110 -0.27 -24.25 -28.33
C ASP A 110 -1.67 -24.15 -27.68
N GLY A 111 -2.39 -23.04 -27.91
CA GLY A 111 -3.71 -22.77 -27.37
C GLY A 111 -3.71 -22.19 -25.94
N SER A 112 -2.56 -22.02 -25.31
CA SER A 112 -2.45 -21.39 -23.99
C SER A 112 -2.81 -19.91 -24.04
N ASN A 113 -3.28 -19.38 -22.91
CA ASN A 113 -3.69 -17.98 -22.77
C ASN A 113 -3.08 -17.39 -21.50
N PHE A 114 -1.88 -16.84 -21.61
CA PHE A 114 -1.17 -16.23 -20.50
C PHE A 114 -1.92 -15.04 -19.89
N PHE A 115 -2.70 -14.32 -20.70
CA PHE A 115 -3.27 -13.04 -20.31
C PHE A 115 -4.76 -13.11 -19.95
N ALA A 116 -5.31 -14.31 -19.75
CA ALA A 116 -6.72 -14.51 -19.42
C ALA A 116 -7.14 -13.71 -18.17
N MET A 117 -6.22 -13.57 -17.21
CA MET A 117 -6.41 -12.86 -15.94
C MET A 117 -6.01 -11.39 -15.97
N ALA A 118 -5.69 -10.82 -17.14
CA ALA A 118 -5.31 -9.42 -17.26
C ALA A 118 -6.38 -8.51 -16.62
N THR A 119 -5.99 -7.44 -15.94
CA THR A 119 -6.92 -6.57 -15.20
C THR A 119 -6.54 -5.10 -15.29
N ARG A 120 -7.46 -4.22 -14.90
CA ARG A 120 -7.17 -2.78 -14.78
C ARG A 120 -6.32 -2.56 -13.53
N ALA A 121 -5.21 -1.86 -13.66
CA ALA A 121 -4.33 -1.49 -12.56
C ALA A 121 -3.98 0.00 -12.63
N ARG A 122 -3.63 0.59 -11.49
CA ARG A 122 -2.98 1.91 -11.50
C ARG A 122 -1.63 1.77 -12.19
N LYS A 123 -1.25 2.79 -12.95
CA LYS A 123 0.10 2.83 -13.52
C LYS A 123 1.10 2.92 -12.36
N PRO A 124 2.15 2.07 -12.33
CA PRO A 124 3.21 2.20 -11.34
C PRO A 124 3.76 3.63 -11.32
N MET A 125 3.77 4.23 -10.15
CA MET A 125 4.38 5.54 -9.94
C MET A 125 5.83 5.36 -9.50
N PRO A 126 6.76 6.25 -9.90
CA PRO A 126 8.09 6.26 -9.32
C PRO A 126 8.00 6.45 -7.81
N ASP A 127 8.99 5.93 -7.10
CA ASP A 127 9.16 6.22 -5.67
C ASP A 127 9.52 7.68 -5.45
N VAL A 128 9.06 8.27 -4.35
CA VAL A 128 9.24 9.69 -4.01
C VAL A 128 9.73 9.83 -2.57
N GLY A 129 10.33 10.97 -2.23
CA GLY A 129 10.96 11.19 -0.91
C GLY A 129 12.46 10.98 -0.93
N ASP A 130 13.10 11.20 0.22
CA ASP A 130 14.54 11.01 0.40
C ASP A 130 14.88 9.50 0.43
N PRO A 131 15.66 8.97 -0.53
CA PRO A 131 16.02 7.55 -0.57
C PRO A 131 16.77 7.05 0.68
N ALA A 132 17.35 7.95 1.48
CA ALA A 132 17.96 7.60 2.77
C ALA A 132 16.92 7.18 3.82
N TRP A 133 15.63 7.50 3.63
CA TRP A 133 14.54 7.16 4.55
C TRP A 133 13.69 5.99 4.04
N ALA A 134 14.08 5.35 2.94
CA ALA A 134 13.44 4.13 2.47
C ALA A 134 13.62 3.02 3.52
N LEU A 135 12.57 2.24 3.79
CA LEU A 135 12.58 1.18 4.80
C LEU A 135 13.61 0.09 4.51
N SER A 136 14.00 -0.10 3.25
CA SER A 136 15.10 -1.01 2.85
C SER A 136 16.47 -0.57 3.36
N ARG A 137 16.59 0.61 3.99
CA ARG A 137 17.78 1.09 4.68
C ARG A 137 17.75 0.82 6.19
N SER A 138 16.66 0.28 6.73
CA SER A 138 16.60 -0.19 8.11
C SER A 138 17.52 -1.40 8.28
N GLU A 139 18.28 -1.42 9.37
CA GLU A 139 19.16 -2.50 9.81
C GLU A 139 18.43 -3.48 10.75
N GLY A 140 17.41 -3.00 11.47
CA GLY A 140 16.64 -3.83 12.39
C GLY A 140 15.59 -4.71 11.69
N PRO A 141 15.35 -5.95 12.15
CA PRO A 141 14.36 -6.86 11.56
C PRO A 141 12.91 -6.42 11.77
N TYR A 142 12.64 -5.54 12.75
CA TYR A 142 11.29 -5.06 13.05
C TYR A 142 11.22 -3.53 13.04
N THR A 143 10.06 -3.00 12.66
CA THR A 143 9.76 -1.56 12.71
C THR A 143 8.30 -1.34 13.12
N LEU A 144 7.98 -0.21 13.76
CA LEU A 144 6.63 0.10 14.21
C LEU A 144 5.84 0.78 13.07
N GLN A 145 4.86 0.09 12.50
CA GLN A 145 3.97 0.69 11.51
C GLN A 145 3.00 1.67 12.17
N VAL A 146 3.03 2.92 11.71
CA VAL A 146 2.18 3.99 12.25
C VAL A 146 1.15 4.50 11.23
N ALA A 147 1.43 4.40 9.92
CA ALA A 147 0.47 4.79 8.91
C ALA A 147 0.57 3.97 7.63
N VAL A 148 -0.56 3.87 6.91
CA VAL A 148 -0.66 3.31 5.56
C VAL A 148 -1.47 4.26 4.69
N PHE A 149 -0.95 4.58 3.51
CA PHE A 149 -1.60 5.37 2.48
C PHE A 149 -1.95 4.47 1.33
N GLU A 150 -3.23 4.34 1.04
CA GLU A 150 -3.73 3.37 0.07
C GLU A 150 -4.10 4.08 -1.22
N ALA A 151 -3.63 3.51 -2.32
CA ALA A 151 -3.84 4.09 -3.64
C ALA A 151 -5.33 4.18 -4.00
N HIS A 152 -6.21 3.34 -3.44
CA HIS A 152 -7.63 3.42 -3.76
C HIS A 152 -8.35 4.63 -3.15
N VAL A 153 -7.78 5.25 -2.12
CA VAL A 153 -8.33 6.44 -1.43
C VAL A 153 -7.57 7.71 -1.82
N VAL A 154 -6.24 7.65 -1.85
CA VAL A 154 -5.38 8.81 -2.12
C VAL A 154 -4.61 8.57 -3.41
N ASP A 155 -4.74 9.49 -4.37
CA ASP A 155 -4.07 9.34 -5.66
C ASP A 155 -2.55 9.47 -5.55
N GLU A 156 -2.10 10.44 -4.75
CA GLU A 156 -0.69 10.73 -4.45
C GLU A 156 -0.21 9.96 -3.20
N TYR A 157 -0.66 8.71 -3.01
CA TYR A 157 -0.41 7.94 -1.79
C TYR A 157 1.09 7.81 -1.43
N LYS A 158 1.98 7.72 -2.42
CA LYS A 158 3.43 7.70 -2.20
C LYS A 158 3.92 9.04 -1.65
N GLU A 159 3.51 10.15 -2.24
CA GLU A 159 3.90 11.50 -1.78
C GLU A 159 3.33 11.80 -0.39
N ALA A 160 2.09 11.38 -0.11
CA ALA A 160 1.49 11.49 1.21
C ALA A 160 2.29 10.73 2.28
N ALA A 161 2.73 9.50 1.97
CA ALA A 161 3.59 8.72 2.88
C ALA A 161 4.95 9.39 3.09
N SER A 162 5.60 9.88 2.03
CA SER A 162 6.91 10.52 2.12
C SER A 162 6.85 11.83 2.92
N LYS A 163 5.81 12.66 2.73
CA LYS A 163 5.58 13.88 3.54
C LYS A 163 5.29 13.56 5.00
N TRP A 164 4.53 12.50 5.28
CA TRP A 164 4.28 12.08 6.66
C TRP A 164 5.56 11.56 7.33
N CYS A 165 6.39 10.80 6.60
CA CYS A 165 7.70 10.38 7.07
C CYS A 165 8.61 11.57 7.34
N GLU A 166 8.68 12.55 6.44
CA GLU A 166 9.41 13.81 6.62
C GLU A 166 9.00 14.54 7.90
N GLU A 167 7.69 14.66 8.13
CA GLU A 167 7.14 15.31 9.33
C GLU A 167 7.53 14.60 10.62
N LEU A 168 7.53 13.26 10.63
CA LEU A 168 7.99 12.48 11.77
C LEU A 168 9.49 12.69 12.02
N ARG A 169 10.32 12.70 10.97
CA ARG A 169 11.76 12.96 11.11
C ARG A 169 12.03 14.39 11.60
N ARG A 170 11.25 15.37 11.15
CA ARG A 170 11.31 16.76 11.64
C ARG A 170 11.03 16.86 13.15
N ARG A 171 10.22 15.95 13.69
CA ARG A 171 9.94 15.83 15.14
C ARG A 171 10.99 15.01 15.91
N GLY A 172 12.02 14.51 15.23
CA GLY A 172 13.11 13.76 15.84
C GLY A 172 12.89 12.25 15.92
N TYR A 173 11.84 11.71 15.28
CA TYR A 173 11.68 10.27 15.20
C TYR A 173 12.55 9.69 14.08
N GLU A 174 13.06 8.49 14.31
CA GLU A 174 13.66 7.68 13.26
C GLU A 174 12.55 7.05 12.42
N ALA A 175 12.06 7.75 11.39
CA ALA A 175 10.97 7.30 10.54
C ALA A 175 11.45 6.83 9.17
N PHE A 176 10.73 5.85 8.61
CA PHE A 176 10.95 5.28 7.29
C PHE A 176 9.66 5.22 6.48
N TYR A 177 9.80 5.11 5.16
CA TYR A 177 8.69 4.82 4.27
C TYR A 177 8.97 3.58 3.40
N HIS A 178 7.92 2.83 3.07
CA HIS A 178 7.96 1.74 2.12
C HIS A 178 6.86 1.92 1.07
N HIS A 179 7.24 1.99 -0.21
CA HIS A 179 6.30 2.13 -1.30
C HIS A 179 6.02 0.77 -1.95
N ALA A 180 4.78 0.31 -1.81
CA ALA A 180 4.25 -0.83 -2.55
C ALA A 180 3.45 -0.36 -3.78
N THR A 181 3.01 -1.33 -4.58
CA THR A 181 2.22 -1.07 -5.80
C THR A 181 0.86 -0.44 -5.50
N VAL A 182 0.20 -0.80 -4.40
CA VAL A 182 -1.16 -0.33 -4.07
C VAL A 182 -1.26 0.44 -2.75
N SER A 183 -0.15 0.56 -2.02
CA SER A 183 -0.10 1.26 -0.75
C SER A 183 1.30 1.79 -0.46
N SER A 184 1.42 2.70 0.49
CA SER A 184 2.70 3.16 1.03
C SER A 184 2.61 3.23 2.54
N MET A 185 3.58 2.64 3.21
CA MET A 185 3.59 2.48 4.65
C MET A 185 4.60 3.47 5.24
N VAL A 186 4.28 3.99 6.41
CA VAL A 186 5.18 4.81 7.22
C VAL A 186 5.41 4.09 8.53
N THR A 187 6.68 3.93 8.88
CA THR A 187 7.11 3.19 10.06
C THR A 187 8.08 4.02 10.89
N VAL A 188 8.24 3.68 12.17
CA VAL A 188 9.10 4.38 13.11
C VAL A 188 9.93 3.39 13.92
N GLY A 189 11.21 3.70 14.07
CA GLY A 189 12.19 2.96 14.84
C GLY A 189 12.60 1.64 14.19
N GLN A 190 13.67 1.09 14.74
CA GLN A 190 14.23 -0.20 14.38
C GLN A 190 14.39 -1.04 15.66
N PHE A 191 13.89 -2.26 15.61
CA PHE A 191 13.80 -3.15 16.77
C PHE A 191 14.32 -4.54 16.44
N ASP A 192 14.82 -5.22 17.48
CA ASP A 192 15.34 -6.58 17.42
C ASP A 192 14.43 -7.56 18.18
N GLU A 193 14.86 -8.80 18.35
CA GLU A 193 14.10 -9.85 19.04
C GLU A 193 13.93 -9.58 20.56
N GLN A 194 14.66 -8.65 21.17
CA GLN A 194 14.49 -8.30 22.59
C GLN A 194 13.29 -7.37 22.79
N ASP A 195 12.91 -6.64 21.74
CA ASP A 195 11.81 -5.67 21.73
C ASP A 195 10.45 -6.30 21.44
N VAL A 196 10.41 -7.59 21.12
CA VAL A 196 9.16 -8.30 20.86
C VAL A 196 9.27 -9.75 21.27
N ARG A 197 8.26 -10.25 21.98
CA ARG A 197 8.18 -11.67 22.33
C ARG A 197 6.78 -12.20 22.07
N LEU A 198 6.69 -13.45 21.62
CA LEU A 198 5.41 -14.14 21.51
C LEU A 198 5.07 -14.80 22.85
N SER A 199 3.87 -14.55 23.37
CA SER A 199 3.37 -15.16 24.60
C SER A 199 1.90 -15.49 24.45
N ALA A 200 1.55 -16.77 24.56
CA ALA A 200 0.18 -17.27 24.37
C ALA A 200 -0.45 -16.79 23.03
N GLY A 201 0.33 -16.82 21.94
CA GLY A 201 -0.10 -16.38 20.61
C GLY A 201 -0.27 -14.87 20.44
N LYS A 202 0.11 -14.06 21.44
CA LYS A 202 0.06 -12.59 21.38
C LYS A 202 1.47 -12.01 21.38
N LEU A 203 1.70 -11.01 20.52
CA LEU A 203 2.92 -10.21 20.57
C LEU A 203 2.90 -9.33 21.81
N ILE A 204 3.93 -9.45 22.64
CA ILE A 204 4.19 -8.56 23.77
C ILE A 204 5.36 -7.68 23.40
N TYR A 205 5.14 -6.37 23.45
CA TYR A 205 6.16 -5.37 23.11
C TYR A 205 7.07 -5.03 24.28
N GLY A 206 8.36 -4.93 23.98
CA GLY A 206 9.41 -4.45 24.86
C GLY A 206 9.25 -2.97 25.21
N GLU A 207 10.13 -2.50 26.09
CA GLU A 207 10.05 -1.14 26.64
C GLU A 207 10.26 -0.05 25.58
N ARG A 208 11.17 -0.26 24.62
CA ARG A 208 11.47 0.74 23.56
C ARG A 208 10.25 1.01 22.68
N VAL A 209 9.55 -0.05 22.29
CA VAL A 209 8.33 0.02 21.48
C VAL A 209 7.20 0.67 22.27
N ARG A 210 6.98 0.24 23.52
CA ARG A 210 5.94 0.81 24.39
C ARG A 210 6.15 2.31 24.62
N ARG A 211 7.39 2.76 24.79
CA ARG A 211 7.73 4.19 24.93
C ARG A 211 7.32 5.02 23.70
N LEU A 212 7.49 4.50 22.48
CA LEU A 212 6.98 5.19 21.30
C LEU A 212 5.45 5.28 21.30
N GLN A 213 4.77 4.22 21.75
CA GLN A 213 3.30 4.19 21.85
C GLN A 213 2.72 5.04 22.99
N GLU A 214 3.56 5.67 23.82
CA GLU A 214 3.12 6.70 24.76
C GLU A 214 2.80 8.02 24.02
N ASP A 215 3.44 8.26 22.88
CA ASP A 215 3.15 9.39 22.01
C ASP A 215 1.86 9.15 21.21
N GLU A 216 0.93 10.09 21.29
CA GLU A 216 -0.39 9.98 20.63
C GLU A 216 -0.26 9.81 19.10
N LEU A 217 0.79 10.35 18.47
CA LEU A 217 1.01 10.23 17.03
C LEU A 217 1.45 8.83 16.61
N LEU A 218 2.09 8.08 17.50
CA LEU A 218 2.66 6.77 17.21
C LEU A 218 1.89 5.65 17.91
N ARG A 219 0.98 5.98 18.83
CA ARG A 219 0.18 5.01 19.59
C ARG A 219 -0.76 4.20 18.70
N TYR A 220 -1.30 4.79 17.64
CA TYR A 220 -2.34 4.20 16.81
C TYR A 220 -1.90 4.07 15.36
N ASN A 221 -2.54 3.14 14.65
CA ASN A 221 -2.35 3.01 13.21
C ASN A 221 -3.31 3.96 12.47
N TYR A 222 -2.80 4.60 11.42
CA TYR A 222 -3.54 5.53 10.58
C TYR A 222 -3.69 4.96 9.16
N ILE A 223 -4.87 5.09 8.56
CA ILE A 223 -5.11 4.80 7.15
C ILE A 223 -5.51 6.11 6.47
N ASN A 224 -4.72 6.53 5.49
CA ASN A 224 -4.91 7.79 4.74
C ASN A 224 -5.07 9.01 5.67
N GLY A 225 -4.30 9.05 6.75
CA GLY A 225 -4.33 10.11 7.76
C GLY A 225 -5.46 10.03 8.79
N ALA A 226 -6.36 9.04 8.68
CA ALA A 226 -7.41 8.81 9.66
C ALA A 226 -7.06 7.67 10.62
N LYS A 227 -7.31 7.86 11.93
CA LYS A 227 -7.13 6.80 12.94
C LYS A 227 -8.04 5.62 12.61
N VAL A 228 -7.49 4.41 12.60
CA VAL A 228 -8.24 3.17 12.34
C VAL A 228 -8.97 2.73 13.60
N PHE A 229 -10.19 2.22 13.43
CA PHE A 229 -10.97 1.65 14.54
C PHE A 229 -11.55 0.29 14.14
N VAL A 230 -11.68 -0.59 15.13
CA VAL A 230 -12.38 -1.86 15.04
C VAL A 230 -13.57 -1.87 16.01
N ILE A 231 -14.53 -2.75 15.77
CA ILE A 231 -15.62 -3.01 16.72
C ILE A 231 -15.22 -4.22 17.55
N ASP A 232 -15.05 -4.01 18.85
CA ASP A 232 -14.72 -5.04 19.84
C ASP A 232 -15.75 -4.96 20.97
N ASP A 233 -16.46 -6.06 21.24
CA ASP A 233 -17.61 -6.12 22.16
C ASP A 233 -18.62 -4.96 21.98
N GLY A 234 -18.95 -4.65 20.71
CA GLY A 234 -19.88 -3.59 20.34
C GLY A 234 -19.35 -2.16 20.55
N LYS A 235 -18.09 -2.00 20.97
CA LYS A 235 -17.44 -0.70 21.17
C LYS A 235 -16.44 -0.41 20.05
N ARG A 236 -16.38 0.85 19.64
CA ARG A 236 -15.40 1.32 18.65
C ARG A 236 -14.06 1.57 19.35
N VAL A 237 -13.08 0.70 19.11
CA VAL A 237 -11.75 0.74 19.73
C VAL A 237 -10.70 1.13 18.68
N PRO A 238 -9.83 2.11 18.94
CA PRO A 238 -8.78 2.47 18.00
C PRO A 238 -7.73 1.36 17.89
N VAL A 239 -7.25 1.11 16.67
CA VAL A 239 -6.24 0.07 16.42
C VAL A 239 -4.86 0.62 16.80
N PRO A 240 -4.14 0.00 17.74
CA PRO A 240 -2.79 0.42 18.09
C PRO A 240 -1.83 0.24 16.91
N SER A 241 -0.75 1.00 16.87
CA SER A 241 0.38 0.71 15.98
C SER A 241 0.94 -0.68 16.27
N GLN A 242 1.52 -1.31 15.24
CA GLN A 242 1.99 -2.69 15.35
C GLN A 242 3.38 -2.83 14.77
N LEU A 243 4.18 -3.70 15.38
CA LEU A 243 5.44 -4.10 14.78
C LEU A 243 5.16 -4.92 13.52
N MET A 244 5.95 -4.64 12.48
CA MET A 244 6.01 -5.42 11.27
C MET A 244 7.44 -5.83 10.98
N ILE A 245 7.61 -6.90 10.20
CA ILE A 245 8.92 -7.34 9.73
C ILE A 245 9.37 -6.42 8.60
N VAL A 246 10.63 -5.99 8.65
CA VAL A 246 11.26 -5.25 7.58
C VAL A 246 11.48 -6.18 6.38
N PRO A 247 11.07 -5.80 5.15
CA PRO A 247 11.31 -6.63 3.96
C PRO A 247 12.79 -7.02 3.82
N GLY A 248 13.08 -8.30 3.55
CA GLY A 248 14.44 -8.87 3.55
C GLY A 248 14.89 -9.48 4.88
N HIS A 249 14.07 -9.41 5.93
CA HIS A 249 14.31 -10.04 7.24
C HIS A 249 13.29 -11.16 7.54
N GLU A 250 12.86 -11.92 6.52
CA GLU A 250 11.85 -12.97 6.65
C GLU A 250 12.29 -14.15 7.56
N ASP A 251 13.58 -14.26 7.84
CA ASP A 251 14.14 -15.24 8.78
C ASP A 251 13.96 -14.86 10.25
N ALA A 252 13.48 -13.64 10.55
CA ALA A 252 13.21 -13.22 11.92
C ALA A 252 12.11 -14.08 12.55
N GLN A 253 12.45 -14.82 13.61
CA GLN A 253 11.74 -16.01 14.09
C GLN A 253 10.26 -15.80 14.46
N ILE A 254 9.87 -14.59 14.86
CA ILE A 254 8.52 -14.32 15.38
C ILE A 254 7.45 -14.32 14.27
N GLY A 255 7.85 -14.20 12.99
CA GLY A 255 6.93 -14.13 11.85
C GLY A 255 6.39 -15.47 11.33
N ARG A 256 7.00 -16.61 11.68
CA ARG A 256 6.59 -17.93 11.15
C ARG A 256 5.47 -18.58 11.96
N ASP A 257 5.46 -18.37 13.27
CA ASP A 257 4.52 -19.05 14.18
C ASP A 257 3.28 -18.21 14.50
N ALA A 258 3.37 -16.90 14.37
CA ALA A 258 2.21 -16.02 14.39
C ALA A 258 1.71 -15.89 12.95
N GLU A 259 0.69 -16.67 12.56
CA GLU A 259 -0.07 -16.39 11.33
C GLU A 259 -0.54 -14.94 11.40
N PHE A 260 0.22 -14.07 10.75
CA PHE A 260 -0.13 -12.67 10.56
C PHE A 260 -1.31 -12.69 9.59
N SER A 261 -2.52 -12.86 10.10
CA SER A 261 -3.71 -12.49 9.37
C SER A 261 -3.70 -10.97 9.34
N PRO A 262 -3.29 -10.31 8.24
CA PRO A 262 -3.52 -8.88 8.13
C PRO A 262 -5.01 -8.73 8.38
N THR A 263 -5.32 -7.94 9.40
CA THR A 263 -6.69 -7.76 9.87
C THR A 263 -7.56 -7.62 8.65
N ARG A 264 -8.44 -8.62 8.44
CA ARG A 264 -9.57 -8.51 7.52
C ARG A 264 -10.37 -7.36 8.13
N ALA A 265 -9.98 -6.12 7.83
CA ALA A 265 -10.81 -4.96 8.03
C ALA A 265 -12.07 -5.34 7.26
N ALA A 266 -13.09 -5.76 8.00
CA ALA A 266 -14.35 -6.14 7.41
C ALA A 266 -14.72 -4.95 6.52
N ALA A 267 -14.72 -5.16 5.20
CA ALA A 267 -15.27 -4.20 4.29
C ALA A 267 -16.64 -3.83 4.88
N PRO A 268 -16.96 -2.54 5.09
CA PRO A 268 -18.24 -2.15 5.66
C PRO A 268 -19.32 -2.86 4.84
N GLY A 269 -20.02 -3.80 5.49
CA GLY A 269 -21.03 -4.60 4.83
C GLY A 269 -21.99 -3.64 4.13
N SER A 270 -22.11 -3.80 2.82
CA SER A 270 -23.12 -3.09 2.03
C SER A 270 -24.47 -3.38 2.69
N ALA A 271 -25.04 -2.39 3.36
CA ALA A 271 -26.41 -2.46 3.83
C ALA A 271 -27.29 -2.68 2.58
N GLY A 272 -27.82 -3.90 2.46
CA GLY A 272 -28.80 -4.23 1.44
C GLY A 272 -29.99 -3.29 1.58
N SER A 273 -30.28 -2.60 0.49
CA SER A 273 -31.58 -1.95 0.26
C SER A 273 -32.58 -2.98 -0.23
#